data_AF-A0A4V3WEK3-F1
#
_entry.id   AF-A0A4V3WEK3-F1
#
_cell.length_a   1.000
_cell.length_b   1.000
_cell.length_c   1.000
_cell.angle_alpha   90.00
_cell.angle_beta   90.00
_cell.angle_gamma   90.00
#
_symmetry.space_group_name_H-M   'P 1'
#
loop_
_entity.id
_entity.type
_entity.pdbx_description
1 polymer ?
#
loop_
_entity_poly.entity_id
_entity_poly.type
_entity_poly.pdbx_seq_one_letter_code
_entity_poly.pdbx_strand_id
1 'polypeptide(L)' 'MLQIKRYGYVTILRAHLCLGLVREGLAYGERLAQYAESMNLQYYRAEINLLLALLYHADGDEAAAIRKLARSLETGSRHG' A
#
# COMPACT_ATOMS: atom_id res chain seq x y z
N MET A 1 -16.19 -6.66 -13.19
CA MET A 1 -16.32 -5.20 -12.94
C MET A 1 -15.69 -4.74 -11.61
N LEU A 2 -15.84 -5.47 -10.49
CA LEU A 2 -15.24 -5.12 -9.18
C LEU A 2 -13.69 -5.17 -9.15
N GLN A 3 -13.07 -6.13 -9.84
CA GLN A 3 -11.60 -6.25 -9.89
C GLN A 3 -10.93 -5.09 -10.66
N ILE A 4 -11.56 -4.61 -11.75
CA ILE A 4 -11.03 -3.49 -12.55
C ILE A 4 -10.99 -2.20 -11.72
N LYS A 5 -12.04 -1.93 -10.92
CA LYS A 5 -12.07 -0.76 -10.04
C LYS A 5 -11.00 -0.84 -8.95
N ARG A 6 -10.72 -2.04 -8.41
CA ARG A 6 -9.74 -2.25 -7.33
C ARG A 6 -8.29 -2.12 -7.82
N TYR A 7 -7.99 -2.62 -9.01
CA TYR A 7 -6.70 -2.40 -9.66
C TYR A 7 -6.43 -0.90 -9.87
N GLY A 8 -7.46 -0.15 -10.32
CA GLY A 8 -7.36 1.30 -10.50
C GLY A 8 -6.92 2.05 -9.24
N TYR A 9 -7.37 1.64 -8.04
CA TYR A 9 -6.96 2.29 -6.80
C TYR A 9 -5.47 2.11 -6.49
N VAL A 10 -4.93 0.92 -6.72
CA VAL A 10 -3.50 0.66 -6.51
C VAL A 10 -2.66 1.33 -7.60
N THR A 11 -3.16 1.39 -8.84
CA THR A 11 -2.52 2.17 -9.92
C THR A 11 -2.39 3.65 -9.55
N ILE A 12 -3.43 4.25 -8.94
CA ILE A 12 -3.36 5.63 -8.45
C ILE A 12 -2.30 5.77 -7.34
N LEU A 13 -2.20 4.82 -6.41
CA LEU A 13 -1.17 4.85 -5.36
C LEU A 13 0.25 4.77 -5.96
N ARG A 14 0.46 3.90 -6.96
CA ARG A 14 1.73 3.85 -7.72
C ARG A 14 2.05 5.18 -8.39
N ALA A 15 1.06 5.83 -8.99
CA ALA A 15 1.27 7.12 -9.65
C ALA A 15 1.77 8.18 -8.64
N HIS A 16 1.23 8.22 -7.42
CA HIS A 16 1.72 9.13 -6.37
C HIS A 16 3.20 8.87 -6.04
N LEU A 17 3.58 7.59 -5.87
CA LEU A 17 4.97 7.20 -5.63
C LEU A 17 5.88 7.61 -6.79
N CYS A 18 5.50 7.28 -8.04
CA CYS A 18 6.30 7.58 -9.23
C CYS A 18 6.46 9.09 -9.49
N LEU A 19 5.49 9.90 -9.09
CA LEU A 19 5.52 11.36 -9.26
C LEU A 19 6.13 12.09 -8.05
N GLY A 20 6.57 11.36 -7.01
CA GLY A 20 7.13 11.97 -5.79
C GLY A 20 6.10 12.74 -4.96
N LEU A 21 4.80 12.47 -5.13
CA LEU A 21 3.71 13.06 -4.36
C LEU A 21 3.58 12.33 -3.02
N VAL A 22 4.63 12.43 -2.19
CA VAL A 22 4.82 11.58 -1.01
C VAL A 22 3.68 11.73 -0.01
N ARG A 23 3.34 12.96 0.38
CA ARG A 23 2.32 13.23 1.42
C ARG A 23 0.93 12.78 0.97
N GLU A 24 0.55 13.09 -0.26
CA GLU A 24 -0.72 12.70 -0.87
C GLU A 24 -0.78 11.17 -1.03
N GLY A 25 0.32 10.56 -1.47
CA GLY A 25 0.47 9.12 -1.59
C GLY A 25 0.28 8.42 -0.25
N LEU A 26 0.88 8.93 0.83
CA LEU A 26 0.71 8.40 2.19
C LEU A 26 -0.75 8.50 2.65
N ALA A 27 -1.36 9.69 2.55
CA ALA A 27 -2.74 9.90 2.96
C ALA A 27 -3.74 9.04 2.17
N TYR A 28 -3.51 8.88 0.86
CA TYR A 28 -4.32 8.01 0.01
C TYR A 28 -4.08 6.52 0.33
N GLY A 29 -2.81 6.11 0.44
CA GLY A 29 -2.41 4.74 0.68
C GLY A 29 -2.91 4.20 2.03
N GLU A 30 -2.88 4.99 3.10
CA GLU A 30 -3.38 4.58 4.41
C GLU A 30 -4.90 4.32 4.39
N ARG A 31 -5.68 5.20 3.75
CA ARG A 31 -7.12 4.98 3.56
C ARG A 31 -7.39 3.73 2.73
N LEU A 32 -6.59 3.52 1.67
CA LEU A 32 -6.71 2.34 0.82
C LEU A 32 -6.36 1.05 1.58
N ALA A 33 -5.36 1.09 2.47
CA ALA A 33 -4.98 -0.03 3.32
C ALA A 33 -6.11 -0.40 4.30
N GLN A 34 -6.72 0.59 4.96
CA GLN A 34 -7.87 0.40 5.85
C GLN A 34 -9.05 -0.22 5.10
N TYR A 35 -9.34 0.27 3.90
CA TYR A 35 -10.39 -0.30 3.05
C TYR A 35 -10.09 -1.74 2.62
N ALA A 36 -8.85 -2.05 2.24
CA ALA A 36 -8.46 -3.40 1.86
C ALA A 36 -8.55 -4.38 3.05
N GLU A 37 -8.23 -3.91 4.26
CA GLU A 37 -8.40 -4.66 5.50
C GLU A 37 -9.88 -4.94 5.82
N SER A 38 -10.74 -3.91 5.78
CA SER A 38 -12.17 -4.08 6.06
C SER A 38 -12.86 -5.02 5.06
N MET A 39 -12.34 -5.11 3.84
CA MET A 39 -12.86 -5.96 2.78
C MET A 39 -12.15 -7.33 2.67
N ASN A 40 -11.23 -7.64 3.59
CA ASN A 40 -10.44 -8.87 3.63
C ASN A 40 -9.69 -9.18 2.31
N LEU A 41 -9.15 -8.16 1.65
CA LEU A 41 -8.51 -8.25 0.33
C LEU A 41 -7.01 -8.54 0.44
N GLN A 42 -6.66 -9.76 0.85
CA GLN A 42 -5.28 -10.13 1.23
C GLN A 42 -4.21 -9.78 0.18
N TYR A 43 -4.39 -10.13 -1.11
CA TYR A 43 -3.42 -9.77 -2.15
C TYR A 43 -3.21 -8.25 -2.30
N TYR A 44 -4.29 -7.47 -2.22
CA TYR A 44 -4.20 -6.01 -2.27
C TYR A 44 -3.52 -5.45 -1.02
N ARG A 45 -3.75 -6.06 0.15
CA ARG A 45 -3.09 -5.63 1.40
C ARG A 45 -1.57 -5.75 1.31
N ALA A 46 -1.05 -6.84 0.75
CA ALA A 46 0.39 -7.00 0.57
C ALA A 46 0.95 -5.85 -0.30
N GLU A 47 0.38 -5.68 -1.49
CA GLU A 47 0.81 -4.68 -2.46
C GLU A 47 0.70 -3.23 -1.95
N ILE A 48 -0.40 -2.88 -1.27
CA ILE A 48 -0.58 -1.56 -0.68
C ILE A 48 0.45 -1.30 0.43
N ASN A 49 0.72 -2.28 1.29
CA ASN A 49 1.71 -2.13 2.36
C ASN A 49 3.13 -1.98 1.79
N LEU A 50 3.48 -2.66 0.70
CA LEU A 50 4.75 -2.44 0.01
C LEU A 50 4.86 -1.00 -0.52
N LEU A 51 3.82 -0.49 -1.19
CA LEU A 51 3.82 0.88 -1.71
C LEU A 51 3.89 1.93 -0.60
N LEU A 52 3.20 1.70 0.52
CA LEU A 52 3.31 2.55 1.71
C LEU A 52 4.71 2.51 2.31
N ALA A 53 5.37 1.34 2.33
CA ALA A 53 6.75 1.24 2.82
C ALA A 53 7.69 2.14 2.01
N LEU A 54 7.57 2.13 0.68
CA LEU A 54 8.37 2.98 -0.20
C LEU A 54 8.07 4.47 0.00
N LEU A 55 6.81 4.84 0.20
CA LEU A 55 6.42 6.22 0.48
C LEU A 55 6.94 6.72 1.83
N TYR A 56 6.85 5.90 2.89
CA TYR A 56 7.39 6.27 4.20
C TYR A 56 8.92 6.40 4.19
N HIS A 57 9.60 5.54 3.44
CA HIS A 57 11.04 5.68 3.22
C HIS A 57 11.38 7.00 2.51
N ALA A 58 10.61 7.35 1.46
CA ALA A 58 10.76 8.62 0.76
C ALA A 58 10.44 9.85 1.62
N ASP A 59 9.58 9.71 2.64
CA ASP A 59 9.26 10.75 3.63
C ASP A 59 10.31 10.86 4.76
N GLY A 60 11.23 9.89 4.86
CA GLY A 60 12.25 9.80 5.90
C GLY A 60 11.81 9.07 7.18
N ASP A 61 10.62 8.49 7.23
CA ASP A 61 10.14 7.65 8.35
C ASP A 61 10.51 6.17 8.12
N GLU A 62 11.78 5.87 8.35
CA GLU A 62 12.35 4.52 8.18
C GLU A 62 11.63 3.48 9.06
N ALA A 63 11.22 3.88 10.26
CA ALA A 63 10.54 2.98 11.19
C ALA A 63 9.15 2.57 10.66
N ALA A 64 8.39 3.51 10.11
CA ALA A 64 7.12 3.20 9.45
C ALA A 64 7.34 2.37 8.19
N ALA A 65 8.37 2.68 7.39
CA ALA A 65 8.71 1.92 6.19
C ALA A 65 8.93 0.44 6.50
N ILE A 66 9.78 0.13 7.49
CA ILE A 66 10.06 -1.24 7.93
C ILE A 66 8.79 -1.95 8.43
N ARG A 67 7.97 -1.27 9.24
CA ARG A 67 6.70 -1.84 9.74
C ARG A 67 5.76 -2.21 8.60
N LYS A 68 5.63 -1.36 7.58
CA LYS A 68 4.78 -1.61 6.41
C LYS A 68 5.33 -2.75 5.56
N LEU A 69 6.65 -2.80 5.35
CA LEU A 69 7.29 -3.89 4.62
C LEU A 69 7.06 -5.24 5.31
N ALA A 70 7.21 -5.31 6.63
CA ALA A 70 6.95 -6.52 7.40
C ALA A 70 5.50 -7.02 7.24
N ARG A 71 4.52 -6.12 7.30
CA ARG A 71 3.09 -6.45 7.05
C ARG A 71 2.84 -6.95 5.63
N SER A 72 3.53 -6.38 4.64
CA SER A 72 3.45 -6.87 3.26
C SER A 72 3.92 -8.33 3.16
N LEU A 73 5.05 -8.66 3.80
CA LEU A 73 5.63 -10.00 3.78
C LEU A 73 4.79 -11.02 4.55
N GLU A 74 4.24 -10.66 5.72
CA GLU A 74 3.35 -11.53 6.50
C GLU A 74 2.11 -11.96 5.69
N THR A 75 1.59 -11.05 4.87
CA THR A 75 0.42 -11.33 4.04
C THR A 75 0.79 -12.30 2.90
N GLY A 76 1.97 -12.13 2.30
CA GLY A 76 2.50 -12.99 1.24
C GLY A 76 2.85 -14.41 1.71
N SER A 77 3.41 -14.57 2.91
CA SER A 77 3.82 -15.88 3.44
C SER A 77 2.68 -16.76 3.94
N ARG A 78 1.50 -16.17 4.22
CA ARG A 78 0.30 -16.92 4.65
C ARG A 78 -0.53 -17.49 3.50
N HIS A 79 -0.27 -17.09 2.25
CA HIS A 79 -1.13 -17.40 1.09
C HIS A 79 -0.36 -17.79 -0.18
N GLY A 80 0.96 -17.97 -0.09
CA GLY A 80 1.83 -18.52 -1.14
C GLY A 80 2.56 -19.74 -0.62
#